data_AF-A0A2V7I2S0-F1
#
_entry.id   AF-A0A2V7I2S0-F1
#
_cell.length_a   1.000
_cell.length_b   1.000
_cell.length_c   1.000
_cell.angle_alpha   90.00
_cell.angle_beta   90.00
_cell.angle_gamma   90.00
#
_symmetry.space_group_name_H-M   'P 1'
#
loop_
_entity.id
_entity.type
_entity.pdbx_description
1 polymer ?
#
loop_
_entity_poly.entity_id
_entity_poly.type
_entity_poly.pdbx_seq_one_letter_code
_entity_poly.pdbx_strand_id
1 'polypeptide(L)' 'MGLRLTGPRRVVLEVVRATDAHPTAETVHRMVRRRLPRVSLGTVYR' A
#
# COMPACT_ATOMS: atom_id res chain seq x y z
N MET A 1 4.69 -5.41 -19.72
CA MET A 1 4.27 -6.42 -18.72
C MET A 1 3.28 -5.77 -17.79
N GLY A 2 2.05 -6.28 -17.71
CA GLY A 2 1.01 -5.71 -16.85
C GLY A 2 1.31 -5.93 -15.36
N LEU A 3 0.91 -4.97 -14.52
CA LEU A 3 1.01 -5.11 -13.06
C LEU A 3 -0.01 -6.15 -12.58
N ARG A 4 0.47 -7.22 -11.94
CA ARG A 4 -0.41 -8.22 -11.30
C ARG A 4 -1.01 -7.63 -10.02
N LEU A 5 -2.34 -7.56 -9.94
CA LEU A 5 -3.05 -7.14 -8.73
C LEU A 5 -3.08 -8.29 -7.72
N THR A 6 -2.09 -8.33 -6.84
CA THR A 6 -2.04 -9.25 -5.70
C THR A 6 -2.80 -8.69 -4.50
N GLY A 7 -3.14 -9.54 -3.52
CA GLY A 7 -3.81 -9.11 -2.29
C GLY A 7 -3.16 -7.89 -1.61
N PRO A 8 -1.83 -7.88 -1.37
CA PRO A 8 -1.15 -6.71 -0.82
C PRO A 8 -1.27 -5.45 -1.68
N ARG A 9 -1.14 -5.58 -3.02
CA ARG A 9 -1.28 -4.44 -3.93
C ARG A 9 -2.69 -3.87 -3.94
N ARG A 10 -3.71 -4.69 -3.77
CA ARG A 10 -5.10 -4.23 -3.62
C ARG A 10 -5.26 -3.36 -2.37
N VAL A 11 -4.73 -3.79 -1.22
CA VAL A 11 -4.83 -2.99 0.01
C VAL A 11 -4.05 -1.69 -0.09
N VAL A 12 -2.85 -1.70 -0.69
CA VAL A 12 -2.09 -0.48 -0.98
C VAL A 12 -2.90 0.48 -1.85
N LEU A 13 -3.53 -0.03 -2.91
CA LEU A 13 -4.35 0.78 -3.82
C LEU A 13 -5.57 1.39 -3.10
N GLU A 14 -6.26 0.61 -2.26
CA GLU A 14 -7.39 1.11 -1.46
C GLU A 14 -6.97 2.24 -0.52
N VAL A 15 -5.81 2.11 0.14
CA VAL A 15 -5.29 3.14 1.05
C VAL A 15 -4.91 4.41 0.29
N VAL A 16 -4.21 4.29 -0.85
CA VAL A 16 -3.81 5.45 -1.66
C VAL A 16 -5.01 6.15 -2.25
N ARG A 17 -6.04 5.41 -2.69
CA ARG A 17 -7.28 5.99 -3.24
C ARG A 17 -8.16 6.67 -2.18
N ALA A 18 -8.01 6.30 -0.91
CA ALA A 18 -8.82 6.83 0.17
C ALA A 18 -8.25 8.12 0.80
N THR A 19 -7.16 8.65 0.27
CA THR A 19 -6.51 9.85 0.80
C THR A 19 -6.54 10.97 -0.25
N ASP A 20 -6.87 12.19 0.19
CA ASP A 20 -6.90 13.38 -0.68
C ASP A 20 -5.54 14.10 -0.75
N ALA A 21 -4.57 13.66 0.07
CA ALA A 21 -3.21 14.19 0.08
C ALA A 21 -2.26 13.33 -0.76
N HIS A 22 -1.02 13.78 -0.96
CA HIS A 22 0.05 12.93 -1.50
C HIS A 22 0.83 12.28 -0.34
N PRO A 23 0.51 11.04 0.07
CA PRO A 23 1.16 10.40 1.20
C PRO A 23 2.56 9.92 0.84
N THR A 24 3.49 9.96 1.80
CA THR A 24 4.79 9.30 1.63
C THR A 24 4.64 7.77 1.66
N ALA A 25 5.64 7.05 1.15
CA ALA A 25 5.66 5.59 1.21
C ALA A 25 5.61 5.06 2.65
N GLU A 26 6.29 5.69 3.62
CA GLU A 26 6.18 5.27 5.03
C GLU A 26 4.78 5.53 5.60
N THR A 27 4.12 6.59 5.14
CA THR A 27 2.75 6.91 5.55
C THR A 27 1.78 5.84 5.04
N VAL A 28 1.88 5.48 3.75
CA VAL A 28 1.12 4.38 3.17
C VAL A 28 1.42 3.05 3.88
N HIS A 29 2.69 2.74 4.12
CA HIS A 29 3.10 1.54 4.83
C HIS A 29 2.46 1.43 6.22
N ARG A 30 2.49 2.52 7.00
CA ARG A 30 1.89 2.59 8.33
C ARG A 30 0.38 2.35 8.30
N MET A 31 -0.31 2.90 7.29
CA MET A 31 -1.75 2.70 7.09
C MET A 31 -2.07 1.26 6.68
N VAL A 32 -1.35 0.70 5.70
CA VAL A 32 -1.55 -0.66 5.21
C VAL A 32 -1.25 -1.69 6.30
N ARG A 33 -0.23 -1.47 7.13
CA ARG A 33 0.14 -2.39 8.23
C ARG A 33 -0.96 -2.59 9.27
N ARG A 34 -1.91 -1.65 9.39
CA ARG A 34 -3.11 -1.83 10.23
C ARG A 34 -4.04 -2.92 9.70
N ARG A 35 -4.07 -3.15 8.38
CA ARG A 35 -4.88 -4.19 7.70
C ARG A 35 -4.06 -5.45 7.36
N LEU A 36 -2.76 -5.28 7.11
CA LEU A 36 -1.82 -6.35 6.76
C LEU A 36 -0.56 -6.26 7.63
N PRO A 37 -0.57 -6.81 8.87
CA PRO A 37 0.50 -6.59 9.86
C PRO A 37 1.90 -7.04 9.44
N ARG A 38 1.98 -8.02 8.53
CA ARG A 38 3.23 -8.61 8.03
C ARG A 38 3.74 -7.98 6.73
N VAL A 39 3.07 -6.94 6.22
CA VAL A 39 3.52 -6.26 5.00
C VAL A 39 4.89 -5.61 5.25
N SER A 40 5.80 -5.71 4.29
CA SER A 40 7.08 -5.02 4.35
C SER A 40 6.97 -3.63 3.72
N LEU A 41 7.85 -2.70 4.11
CA LEU A 41 7.97 -1.42 3.43
C LEU A 41 8.30 -1.60 1.94
N GLY A 42 9.18 -2.58 1.64
CA GLY A 42 9.50 -2.95 0.27
C GLY A 42 8.28 -3.28 -0.58
N THR A 43 7.20 -3.83 0.00
CA THR A 43 5.95 -4.13 -0.73
C THR A 43 5.24 -2.87 -1.23
N VAL A 44 5.37 -1.73 -0.53
CA VAL A 44 4.77 -0.45 -0.94
C VAL A 44 5.55 0.20 -2.08
N TYR A 45 6.84 -0.07 -2.20
CA TYR A 45 7.72 0.52 -3.23
C TYR A 45 7.66 -0.17 -4.61
N ARG A 46 7.01 -1.34 -4.75
CA ARG A 46 7.05 -2.16 -6.00
C ARG A 46 5.72 -2.27 -6.73
#